data_AF-A0AA39I5G5-F1
#
_entry.id   AF-A0AA39I5G5-F1
#
_cell.length_a   1.000
_cell.length_b   1.000
_cell.length_c   1.000
_cell.angle_alpha   90.00
_cell.angle_beta   90.00
_cell.angle_gamma   90.00
#
_symmetry.space_group_name_H-M   'P 1'
#
loop_
_entity.id
_entity.type
_entity.pdbx_description
1 polymer ?
#
loop_
_entity_poly.entity_id
_entity_poly.type
_entity_poly.pdbx_seq_one_letter_code
_entity_poly.pdbx_strand_id
1 'polypeptide(L)'
;MHFMFFTPYHYGCTLQRSRKRCREELGDDVANVDDTFGFEIPDRFRKAEGINQEKEEDFLLADVNEDGLRAVIFMTDTGRKVLDKYRNIAFDGTFGIVPSHMYQLVTVHAYIEKFSVPLVYCITNKKTKKLYK
;
A
#
# COMPACT_ATOMS: atom_id res chain seq x y z
N MET A 1 11.87 -36.84 18.61
CA MET A 1 12.26 -36.08 19.81
C MET A 1 11.17 -35.04 20.05
N HIS A 2 10.50 -35.15 21.19
CA HIS A 2 9.33 -34.37 21.58
C HIS A 2 9.65 -32.87 21.69
N PHE A 3 8.85 -32.02 21.05
CA PHE A 3 8.80 -30.59 21.37
C PHE A 3 8.01 -30.40 22.65
N MET A 4 8.68 -29.86 23.66
CA MET A 4 8.11 -29.54 24.97
C MET A 4 7.35 -28.21 24.86
N PHE A 5 6.08 -28.24 25.25
CA PHE A 5 5.23 -27.08 25.44
C PHE A 5 5.79 -26.20 26.55
N PHE A 6 5.88 -24.89 26.29
CA PHE A 6 5.94 -23.86 27.33
C PHE A 6 4.75 -22.91 27.14
N THR A 7 3.84 -22.94 28.10
CA THR A 7 2.94 -21.84 28.46
C THR A 7 2.91 -21.80 30.01
N PRO A 8 2.43 -20.73 30.67
CA PRO A 8 2.18 -19.35 30.25
C PRO A 8 2.83 -18.32 31.20
N TYR A 9 3.12 -17.11 30.71
CA TYR A 9 3.05 -15.92 31.58
C TYR A 9 1.87 -15.08 31.12
N HIS A 10 0.91 -14.93 32.03
CA HIS A 10 -0.24 -14.05 31.91
C HIS A 10 0.22 -12.60 31.70
N TYR A 11 0.04 -12.09 30.48
CA TYR A 11 -0.53 -10.77 30.28
C TYR A 11 -1.74 -10.95 29.38
N GLY A 12 -2.92 -10.85 29.98
CA GLY A 12 -4.14 -10.60 29.23
C GLY A 12 -3.99 -9.26 28.52
N CYS A 13 -3.60 -9.30 27.26
CA CYS A 13 -3.81 -8.19 26.35
C CYS A 13 -4.34 -8.77 25.06
N THR A 14 -5.66 -8.90 25.02
CA THR A 14 -6.41 -9.19 23.80
C THR A 14 -6.17 -8.02 22.86
N LEU A 15 -5.13 -8.09 22.03
CA LEU A 15 -4.91 -7.11 20.95
C LEU A 15 -5.87 -7.42 19.79
N GLN A 16 -7.16 -7.41 20.08
CA GLN A 16 -8.24 -7.37 19.09
C GLN A 16 -8.98 -6.02 19.21
N ARG A 17 -8.23 -4.92 19.29
CA ARG A 17 -8.79 -3.62 18.94
C ARG A 17 -8.73 -3.50 17.41
N SER A 18 -9.84 -3.77 16.75
CA SER A 18 -9.95 -3.55 15.31
C SER A 18 -9.84 -2.05 15.02
N ARG A 19 -9.04 -1.67 14.02
CA ARG A 19 -8.73 -0.27 13.68
C ARG A 19 -9.95 0.60 13.39
N LYS A 20 -11.09 -0.02 13.06
CA LYS A 20 -12.39 0.65 12.93
C LYS A 20 -12.76 1.37 14.23
N ARG A 21 -12.61 0.68 15.36
CA ARG A 21 -12.90 1.23 16.69
C ARG A 21 -11.91 2.32 17.10
N CYS A 22 -10.63 2.21 16.75
CA CYS A 22 -9.65 3.30 17.01
C CYS A 22 -9.97 4.57 16.24
N ARG A 23 -10.45 4.47 14.99
CA ARG A 23 -10.92 5.64 14.21
C ARG A 23 -12.19 6.25 14.81
N GLU A 24 -13.13 5.42 15.24
CA GLU A 24 -14.36 5.85 15.93
C GLU A 24 -14.07 6.50 17.30
N GLU A 25 -13.09 6.00 18.05
CA GLU A 25 -12.72 6.53 19.38
C GLU A 25 -11.88 7.83 19.31
N LEU A 26 -11.14 8.06 18.23
CA LEU A 26 -10.32 9.27 18.05
C LEU A 26 -11.11 10.48 17.55
N GLY A 27 -12.41 10.35 17.30
CA GLY A 27 -13.22 11.46 16.79
C GLY A 27 -12.74 11.94 15.42
N ASP A 28 -12.10 11.06 14.62
CA ASP A 28 -12.04 11.25 13.18
C ASP A 28 -13.45 10.97 12.67
N ASP A 29 -14.32 11.96 12.84
CA ASP A 29 -15.64 11.99 12.28
C ASP A 29 -15.57 11.46 10.85
N VAL A 30 -16.44 10.49 10.61
CA VAL A 30 -16.74 9.92 9.30
C VAL A 30 -16.58 11.02 8.28
N ALA A 31 -15.50 10.97 7.49
CA ALA A 31 -15.35 11.87 6.37
C ALA A 31 -16.54 11.61 5.46
N ASN A 32 -17.61 12.38 5.66
CA ASN A 32 -18.65 12.58 4.70
C ASN A 32 -18.01 13.44 3.62
N VAL A 33 -17.25 12.78 2.77
CA VAL A 33 -16.77 13.33 1.52
C VAL A 33 -17.17 12.27 0.52
N ASP A 34 -18.34 12.49 -0.10
CA ASP A 34 -18.87 11.76 -1.27
C ASP A 34 -17.88 11.75 -2.47
N ASP A 35 -16.65 12.23 -2.27
CA ASP A 35 -15.66 12.46 -3.30
C ASP A 35 -14.36 11.65 -3.08
N THR A 36 -14.50 10.34 -2.82
CA THR A 36 -13.38 9.38 -3.02
C THR A 36 -12.86 9.37 -4.46
N PHE A 37 -13.59 9.97 -5.41
CA PHE A 37 -13.37 9.86 -6.84
C PHE A 37 -12.88 11.15 -7.52
N GLY A 38 -13.16 12.32 -6.98
CA GLY A 38 -12.81 13.62 -7.57
C GLY A 38 -11.43 14.16 -7.22
N PHE A 39 -10.65 13.45 -6.40
CA PHE A 39 -9.23 13.77 -6.26
C PHE A 39 -8.48 13.41 -7.55
N GLU A 40 -8.05 14.41 -8.31
CA GLU A 40 -7.16 14.22 -9.45
C GLU A 40 -5.69 14.18 -9.01
N ILE A 41 -4.90 13.29 -9.61
CA ILE A 41 -3.47 13.17 -9.33
C ILE A 41 -2.73 14.28 -10.08
N PRO A 42 -2.06 15.23 -9.38
CA PRO A 42 -1.28 16.28 -10.02
C PRO A 42 -0.18 15.74 -10.94
N ASP A 43 0.09 16.42 -12.05
CA ASP A 43 1.07 15.99 -13.05
C ASP A 43 2.48 15.75 -12.49
N ARG A 44 2.88 16.55 -11.49
CA ARG A 44 4.16 16.37 -10.78
C ARG A 44 4.36 15.00 -10.11
N PHE A 45 3.27 14.30 -9.82
CA PHE A 45 3.31 12.95 -9.24
C PHE A 45 3.13 11.84 -10.28
N ARG A 46 2.91 12.21 -11.54
CA ARG A 46 2.80 11.25 -12.65
C ARG A 46 4.15 10.89 -13.24
N LYS A 47 5.19 11.65 -12.91
CA LYS A 47 6.57 11.47 -13.37
C LYS A 47 7.49 11.21 -12.18
N ALA A 48 8.54 10.43 -12.40
CA ALA A 48 9.64 10.23 -11.47
C ALA A 48 10.95 10.68 -12.11
N GLU A 49 11.86 11.20 -11.30
CA GLU A 49 13.24 11.43 -11.73
C GLU A 49 13.91 10.08 -12.03
N GLY A 50 14.43 9.93 -13.25
CA GLY A 50 15.16 8.73 -13.64
C GLY A 50 16.42 8.55 -12.81
N ILE A 51 16.91 7.31 -12.76
CA ILE A 51 18.20 6.97 -12.15
C ILE A 51 19.27 7.80 -12.88
N ASN A 52 19.86 8.78 -12.18
CA ASN A 52 20.84 9.78 -12.66
C ASN A 52 20.30 11.15 -13.10
N GLN A 53 19.02 11.48 -12.91
CA GLN A 53 18.43 12.78 -13.30
C GLN A 53 18.50 13.09 -14.81
N GLU A 54 18.90 12.13 -15.64
CA GLU A 54 19.11 12.34 -17.07
C GLU A 54 17.80 12.31 -17.88
N LYS A 55 16.74 11.68 -17.34
CA LYS A 55 15.45 11.57 -18.03
C LYS A 55 14.30 11.35 -17.06
N GLU A 56 13.21 12.08 -17.26
CA GLU A 56 11.95 11.82 -16.55
C GLU A 56 11.33 10.51 -17.06
N GLU A 57 10.90 9.67 -16.12
CA GLU A 57 10.16 8.44 -16.40
C GLU A 57 8.70 8.59 -15.99
N ASP A 58 7.81 7.95 -16.75
CA ASP A 58 6.41 7.79 -16.32
C ASP A 58 6.38 6.97 -15.03
N PHE A 59 5.60 7.46 -14.06
CA PHE A 59 5.48 6.85 -12.75
C PHE A 59 4.05 6.47 -12.40
N LEU A 60 3.04 7.22 -12.85
CA LEU A 60 1.65 6.81 -12.72
C LEU A 60 1.35 5.73 -13.76
N LEU A 61 1.24 4.48 -13.31
CA LEU A 61 0.94 3.34 -14.17
C LEU A 61 -0.56 3.22 -14.47
N ALA A 62 -1.40 3.38 -13.44
CA ALA A 62 -2.84 3.25 -13.57
C ALA A 62 -3.59 4.01 -12.47
N ASP A 63 -4.76 4.54 -12.81
CA ASP A 63 -5.78 5.02 -11.87
C ASP A 63 -7.08 4.28 -12.21
N VAL A 64 -7.31 3.16 -11.54
CA VAL A 64 -8.47 2.29 -11.76
C VAL A 64 -9.60 2.78 -10.87
N ASN A 65 -10.76 3.03 -11.47
CA ASN A 65 -11.96 3.48 -10.77
C ASN A 65 -13.18 2.73 -11.30
N GLU A 66 -13.61 1.70 -10.57
CA GLU A 66 -14.71 0.80 -10.97
C GLU A 66 -15.56 0.41 -9.74
N ASP A 67 -16.89 0.42 -9.87
CA ASP A 67 -17.82 -0.08 -8.84
C ASP A 67 -17.59 0.46 -7.42
N GLY A 68 -17.16 1.72 -7.32
CA GLY A 68 -16.84 2.34 -6.03
C GLY A 68 -15.52 1.85 -5.41
N LEU A 69 -14.66 1.19 -6.19
CA LEU A 69 -13.28 0.82 -5.87
C LEU A 69 -12.35 1.72 -6.67
N ARG A 70 -11.37 2.32 -5.97
CA ARG A 70 -10.31 3.09 -6.59
C ARG A 70 -8.96 2.52 -6.19
N ALA A 71 -8.11 2.30 -7.19
CA ALA A 71 -6.73 1.86 -7.03
C ALA A 71 -5.82 2.71 -7.89
N VAL A 72 -4.92 3.46 -7.24
CA VAL A 72 -3.90 4.25 -7.92
C VAL A 72 -2.58 3.50 -7.82
N ILE A 73 -2.01 3.13 -8.95
CA ILE A 73 -0.79 2.33 -9.05
C ILE A 73 0.32 3.18 -9.64
N PHE A 74 1.41 3.28 -8.90
CA PHE A 74 2.64 3.91 -9.34
C PHE A 74 3.75 2.87 -9.51
N MET A 75 4.41 2.91 -10.66
CA MET A 75 5.56 2.09 -11.01
C MET A 75 6.26 2.72 -12.21
N THR A 76 7.59 2.80 -12.17
CA THR A 76 8.38 3.17 -13.36
C THR A 76 8.65 1.98 -14.25
N ASP A 77 8.95 2.21 -15.53
CA ASP A 77 9.41 1.16 -16.45
C ASP A 77 10.69 0.48 -15.96
N THR A 78 11.58 1.26 -15.33
CA THR A 78 12.78 0.71 -14.69
C THR A 78 12.41 -0.21 -13.53
N GLY A 79 11.48 0.20 -12.66
CA GLY A 79 10.96 -0.63 -11.58
C GLY A 79 10.32 -1.91 -12.10
N ARG A 80 9.58 -1.85 -13.21
CA ARG A 80 8.98 -3.01 -13.88
C ARG A 80 10.04 -4.01 -14.36
N LYS A 81 11.07 -3.54 -15.06
CA LYS A 81 12.19 -4.39 -15.52
C LYS A 81 12.91 -5.07 -14.37
N VAL A 82 13.07 -4.37 -13.25
CA VAL A 82 13.62 -4.96 -12.02
C VAL A 82 12.66 -6.02 -11.49
N LEU A 83 11.37 -5.72 -11.33
CA LEU A 83 10.39 -6.68 -10.83
C LEU A 83 10.34 -7.97 -11.69
N ASP A 84 10.42 -7.84 -13.01
CA ASP A 84 10.46 -8.98 -13.94
C ASP A 84 11.75 -9.83 -13.80
N LYS A 85 12.86 -9.21 -13.37
CA LYS A 85 14.15 -9.88 -13.19
C LYS A 85 14.27 -10.63 -11.86
N TYR A 86 13.70 -10.11 -10.78
CA TYR A 86 13.85 -10.66 -9.43
C TYR A 86 12.67 -11.56 -9.04
N ARG A 87 12.96 -12.80 -8.62
CA ARG A 87 11.93 -13.77 -8.20
C ARG A 87 11.46 -13.60 -6.75
N ASN A 88 12.28 -12.97 -5.92
CA ASN A 88 11.99 -12.76 -4.50
C ASN A 88 11.31 -11.42 -4.35
N ILE A 89 9.98 -11.44 -4.29
CA ILE A 89 9.15 -10.26 -4.07
C ILE A 89 8.44 -10.34 -2.72
N ALA A 90 8.21 -9.18 -2.11
CA ALA A 90 7.44 -9.05 -0.88
C ALA A 90 6.35 -7.99 -1.05
N PHE A 91 5.25 -8.17 -0.33
CA PHE A 91 4.15 -7.21 -0.31
C PHE A 91 4.02 -6.67 1.11
N ASP A 92 4.02 -5.35 1.25
CA ASP A 92 3.78 -4.69 2.53
C ASP A 92 2.56 -3.77 2.45
N GLY A 93 1.67 -3.89 3.44
CA GLY A 93 0.46 -3.09 3.56
C GLY A 93 0.63 -2.09 4.70
N THR A 94 0.94 -0.84 4.36
CA THR A 94 1.02 0.24 5.35
C THR A 94 -0.34 0.93 5.46
N PHE A 95 -0.79 1.12 6.70
CA PHE A 95 -2.04 1.80 6.97
C PHE A 95 -1.85 3.04 7.85
N GLY A 96 -2.77 4.00 7.75
CA GLY A 96 -2.80 5.17 8.64
C GLY A 96 -1.91 6.34 8.20
N ILE A 97 -1.10 6.16 7.17
CA ILE A 97 -0.32 7.24 6.52
C ILE A 97 -0.98 7.77 5.23
N VAL A 98 -2.08 7.14 4.81
CA VAL A 98 -2.79 7.49 3.59
C VAL A 98 -3.87 8.55 3.89
N PRO A 99 -4.26 9.36 2.88
CA PRO A 99 -5.36 10.32 3.02
C PRO A 99 -6.61 9.68 3.64
N SER A 100 -7.42 10.45 4.37
CA SER A 100 -8.59 9.95 5.10
C SER A 100 -9.59 9.16 4.22
N HIS A 101 -9.72 9.54 2.95
CA HIS A 101 -10.54 8.89 1.93
C HIS A 101 -9.92 7.62 1.31
N MET A 102 -8.66 7.31 1.63
CA MET A 102 -7.96 6.09 1.24
C MET A 102 -7.80 5.14 2.44
N TYR A 103 -7.70 3.85 2.15
CA TYR A 103 -7.68 2.82 3.19
C TYR A 103 -6.27 2.33 3.52
N GLN A 104 -5.44 2.10 2.50
CA GLN A 104 -4.09 1.56 2.66
C GLN A 104 -3.19 1.93 1.48
N LEU A 105 -1.89 1.96 1.76
CA LEU A 105 -0.83 1.91 0.77
C LEU A 105 -0.26 0.49 0.76
N VAL A 106 -0.35 -0.17 -0.38
CA VAL A 106 0.32 -1.45 -0.63
C VAL A 106 1.60 -1.16 -1.40
N THR A 107 2.72 -1.71 -0.94
CA THR A 107 3.99 -1.63 -1.65
C THR A 107 4.46 -3.02 -2.07
N VAL A 108 5.01 -3.13 -3.28
CA VAL A 108 5.66 -4.35 -3.77
C VAL A 108 7.15 -4.10 -3.79
N HIS A 109 7.89 -4.96 -3.11
CA HIS A 109 9.33 -4.90 -2.98
C HIS A 109 9.99 -6.01 -3.75
N ALA A 110 11.11 -5.73 -4.41
CA ALA A 110 12.04 -6.76 -4.84
C ALA A 110 13.21 -6.84 -3.86
N TYR A 111 13.71 -8.05 -3.64
CA TYR A 111 14.90 -8.28 -2.83
C TYR A 111 16.16 -8.23 -3.71
N ILE A 112 16.90 -7.12 -3.64
CA ILE A 112 18.08 -6.82 -4.46
C ILE A 112 19.30 -6.76 -3.56
N GLU A 113 20.28 -7.65 -3.76
CA GLU A 113 21.55 -7.63 -3.03
C GLU A 113 21.41 -7.50 -1.50
N LYS A 114 20.40 -8.17 -0.93
CA LYS A 114 20.01 -8.17 0.50
C LYS A 114 19.22 -6.94 0.98
N PHE A 115 18.85 -6.05 0.08
CA PHE A 115 17.97 -4.91 0.36
C PHE A 115 16.56 -5.17 -0.14
N SER A 116 15.57 -4.74 0.64
CA SER A 116 14.18 -4.65 0.19
C SER A 116 13.97 -3.31 -0.49
N VAL A 117 13.74 -3.33 -1.80
CA VAL A 117 13.57 -2.11 -2.59
C VAL A 117 12.11 -2.02 -3.06
N PRO A 118 11.34 -1.00 -2.63
CA PRO A 118 9.97 -0.80 -3.11
C PRO A 118 9.98 -0.34 -4.57
N LEU A 119 9.25 -1.07 -5.42
CA LEU A 119 9.16 -0.83 -6.87
C LEU A 119 7.76 -0.42 -7.32
N VAL A 120 6.74 -0.83 -6.57
CA VAL A 120 5.34 -0.51 -6.86
C VAL A 120 4.69 0.08 -5.63
N TYR A 121 3.92 1.14 -5.82
CA TYR A 121 3.11 1.78 -4.79
C TYR A 121 1.66 1.78 -5.25
N CYS A 122 0.77 1.19 -4.45
CA CYS A 122 -0.64 1.06 -4.78
C CYS A 122 -1.48 1.65 -3.63
N ILE A 123 -2.15 2.76 -3.90
CA ILE A 123 -3.06 3.40 -2.94
C ILE A 123 -4.47 2.90 -3.24
N THR A 124 -5.15 2.36 -2.23
CA THR A 124 -6.47 1.75 -2.42
C THR A 124 -7.48 2.31 -1.43
N ASN A 125 -8.72 2.53 -1.90
CA ASN A 125 -9.80 3.07 -1.07
C ASN A 125 -10.55 2.00 -0.25
N LYS A 126 -10.38 0.71 -0.56
CA LYS A 126 -11.04 -0.41 0.15
C LYS A 126 -10.15 -1.65 0.20
N LYS A 127 -10.37 -2.49 1.22
CA LYS A 127 -9.77 -3.83 1.36
C LYS A 127 -10.70 -4.91 0.80
N THR A 128 -10.73 -5.11 -0.51
CA THR A 128 -11.55 -6.16 -1.15
C THR A 128 -10.68 -7.22 -1.81
N LYS A 129 -11.07 -8.50 -1.70
CA LYS A 129 -10.39 -9.60 -2.41
C LYS A 129 -10.40 -9.44 -3.93
N LYS A 130 -11.37 -8.69 -4.47
CA LYS A 130 -11.44 -8.37 -5.90
C LYS A 130 -10.24 -7.55 -6.38
N LEU A 131 -9.64 -6.73 -5.51
CA LEU A 131 -8.49 -5.90 -5.84
C LEU A 131 -7.16 -6.66 -5.84
N TYR A 132 -7.11 -7.84 -5.21
CA TYR A 132 -5.92 -8.69 -5.08
C TYR A 132 -5.94 -9.88 -6.04
N LYS A 133 -7.01 -10.04 -6.82
CA LYS A 133 -7.24 -11.18 -7.70
C LYS A 133 -6.88 -10.85 -9.14
#